data_AF-A0AAV5U4V5-F1
#
_entry.id   AF-A0AAV5U4V5-F1
#
_cell.length_a   1.000
_cell.length_b   1.000
_cell.length_c   1.000
_cell.angle_alpha   90.00
_cell.angle_beta   90.00
_cell.angle_gamma   90.00
#
_symmetry.space_group_name_H-M   'P 1'
#
loop_
_entity.id
_entity.type
_entity.pdbx_description
1 polymer ?
#
loop_
_entity_poly.entity_id
_entity_poly.type
_entity_poly.pdbx_seq_one_letter_code
_entity_poly.pdbx_strand_id
1 'polypeptide(L)'
;QATVTHAMLPAVFDPFHLPKFSMAYSTKPQERARAKERCMGGKATLYTGMKILVFIGILVILALLAVLYLKFKKAMFVMMVPAGVSLLTIAGMITQRPGFIWPIIAVSCFHMLLSIYFLVIFSFYFIFKPFYIIMVLNWAFNTLHNDKTASYYIQCAGIFSGLIVFLLFNLWQASVSHAYHRSIIRSKRAEDHRGSAPTILVVNNKPMEYASTQY
;
A
#
# COMPACT_ATOMS: atom_id res chain seq x y z
N GLN A 1 -7.97 49.13 -45.87
CA GLN A 1 -6.83 48.20 -45.82
C GLN A 1 -6.09 48.47 -44.51
N ALA A 2 -6.18 47.56 -43.55
CA ALA A 2 -5.48 47.65 -42.27
C ALA A 2 -4.86 46.28 -41.98
N THR A 3 -3.53 46.28 -41.90
CA THR A 3 -2.66 45.11 -41.77
C THR A 3 -2.51 44.78 -40.28
N VAL A 4 -2.97 43.60 -39.88
CA VAL A 4 -2.77 43.07 -38.52
C VAL A 4 -1.42 42.35 -38.48
N THR A 5 -0.46 42.94 -37.77
CA THR A 5 0.84 42.34 -37.45
C THR A 5 0.71 41.53 -36.16
N HIS A 6 0.72 40.19 -36.27
CA HIS A 6 0.87 39.31 -35.12
C HIS A 6 2.34 39.26 -34.69
N ALA A 7 2.63 39.86 -33.53
CA ALA A 7 3.89 39.67 -32.82
C ALA A 7 3.92 38.26 -32.21
N MET A 8 4.94 37.49 -32.60
CA MET A 8 5.24 36.15 -32.10
C MET A 8 5.97 36.29 -30.75
N LEU A 9 5.34 35.85 -29.66
CA LEU A 9 6.01 35.68 -28.37
C LEU A 9 6.84 34.38 -28.40
N PRO A 10 8.10 34.37 -27.93
CA PRO A 10 8.90 33.17 -27.85
C PRO A 10 8.39 32.26 -26.71
N ALA A 11 8.38 30.96 -27.02
CA ALA A 11 7.95 29.88 -26.15
C ALA A 11 8.70 29.91 -24.81
N VAL A 12 7.91 29.90 -23.74
CA VAL A 12 8.35 29.66 -22.37
C VAL A 12 8.95 28.26 -22.29
N PHE A 13 10.17 28.20 -21.76
CA PHE A 13 10.93 27.03 -21.37
C PHE A 13 10.07 26.04 -20.57
N ASP A 14 9.97 24.80 -21.06
CA ASP A 14 9.31 23.68 -20.38
C ASP A 14 10.39 22.81 -19.71
N PRO A 15 10.57 22.80 -18.37
CA PRO A 15 11.73 22.18 -17.73
C PRO A 15 11.56 20.68 -17.39
N PHE A 16 10.54 20.00 -17.91
CA PHE A 16 10.29 18.58 -17.61
C PHE A 16 10.31 17.68 -18.84
N HIS A 17 11.43 17.67 -19.55
CA HIS A 17 11.80 16.56 -20.43
C HIS A 17 12.22 15.34 -19.58
N LEU A 18 11.23 14.60 -19.08
CA LEU A 18 11.45 13.24 -18.60
C LEU A 18 11.92 12.38 -19.80
N PRO A 19 12.97 11.55 -19.66
CA PRO A 19 13.38 10.66 -20.72
C PRO A 19 12.24 9.68 -21.01
N LYS A 20 11.79 9.64 -22.26
CA LYS A 20 10.96 8.56 -22.79
C LYS A 20 11.74 7.26 -22.61
N PHE A 21 11.43 6.52 -21.55
CA PHE A 21 11.85 5.14 -21.39
C PHE A 21 11.21 4.34 -22.54
N SER A 22 11.95 4.21 -23.63
CA SER A 22 11.66 3.26 -24.69
C SER A 22 11.75 1.87 -24.09
N MET A 23 10.60 1.32 -23.73
CA MET A 23 10.49 -0.04 -23.22
C MET A 23 10.77 -0.96 -24.40
N ALA A 24 12.04 -1.34 -24.57
CA ALA A 24 12.46 -2.32 -25.57
C ALA A 24 11.65 -3.60 -25.37
N TYR A 25 10.69 -3.83 -26.26
CA TYR A 25 9.95 -5.09 -26.32
C TYR A 25 10.93 -6.18 -26.76
N SER A 26 11.44 -6.96 -25.81
CA SER A 26 12.16 -8.17 -26.16
C SER A 26 11.24 -9.10 -26.96
N THR A 27 11.69 -9.42 -28.17
CA THR A 27 11.02 -10.26 -29.17
C THR A 27 11.20 -11.75 -28.89
N LYS A 28 11.99 -12.14 -27.88
CA LYS A 28 12.24 -13.55 -27.57
C LYS A 28 11.08 -14.16 -26.74
N PRO A 29 10.37 -15.18 -27.25
CA PRO A 29 9.26 -15.81 -26.53
C PRO A 29 9.66 -16.39 -25.17
N GLN A 30 10.93 -16.80 -25.04
CA GLN A 30 11.50 -17.37 -23.82
C GLN A 30 11.67 -16.33 -22.69
N GLU A 31 11.99 -15.07 -23.01
CA GLU A 31 12.05 -13.98 -22.01
C GLU A 31 10.65 -13.53 -21.56
N ARG A 32 9.66 -13.59 -22.46
CA ARG A 32 8.25 -13.34 -22.11
C ARG A 32 7.71 -14.38 -21.13
N ALA A 33 8.07 -15.66 -21.30
CA ALA A 33 7.69 -16.72 -20.38
C ALA A 33 8.31 -16.53 -18.99
N ARG A 34 9.63 -16.24 -18.91
CA ARG A 34 10.32 -15.96 -17.64
C ARG A 34 9.82 -14.69 -16.95
N ALA A 35 9.49 -13.63 -17.70
CA ALA A 35 8.88 -12.42 -17.16
C ALA A 35 7.46 -12.70 -16.62
N LYS A 36 6.68 -13.53 -17.32
CA LYS A 36 5.35 -13.95 -16.91
C LYS A 36 5.37 -14.81 -15.64
N GLU A 37 6.36 -15.71 -15.50
CA GLU A 37 6.57 -16.50 -14.27
C GLU A 37 6.98 -15.63 -13.08
N ARG A 38 7.90 -14.68 -13.25
CA ARG A 38 8.28 -13.70 -12.21
C ARG A 38 7.10 -12.83 -11.79
N CYS A 39 6.22 -12.46 -12.72
CA CYS A 39 4.99 -11.73 -12.42
C CYS A 39 3.89 -12.61 -11.77
N MET A 40 3.84 -13.92 -12.06
CA MET A 40 2.90 -14.84 -11.42
C MET A 40 3.27 -15.13 -9.96
N GLY A 41 4.56 -15.28 -9.66
CA GLY A 41 5.05 -15.41 -8.28
C GLY A 41 4.65 -14.20 -7.42
N GLY A 42 4.84 -12.99 -7.93
CA GLY A 42 4.42 -11.76 -7.23
C GLY A 42 2.90 -11.66 -7.01
N LYS A 43 2.07 -12.16 -7.94
CA LYS A 43 0.61 -12.17 -7.78
C LYS A 43 0.15 -13.14 -6.69
N ALA A 44 0.75 -14.33 -6.62
CA ALA A 44 0.45 -15.31 -5.58
C ALA A 44 0.84 -14.78 -4.19
N THR A 45 2.02 -14.16 -4.07
CA THR A 45 2.48 -13.54 -2.81
C THR A 45 1.56 -12.39 -2.37
N LEU A 46 1.07 -11.55 -3.29
CA LEU A 46 0.15 -10.46 -2.96
C LEU A 46 -1.21 -10.96 -2.49
N TYR A 47 -1.76 -11.99 -3.13
CA TYR A 47 -3.04 -12.56 -2.72
C TYR A 47 -2.95 -13.22 -1.34
N THR A 48 -1.86 -13.95 -1.08
CA THR A 48 -1.56 -14.50 0.25
C THR A 48 -1.40 -13.39 1.28
N GLY A 49 -0.69 -12.30 0.94
CA GLY A 49 -0.53 -11.13 1.81
C GLY A 49 -1.88 -10.51 2.21
N MET A 50 -2.78 -10.29 1.25
CA MET A 50 -4.13 -9.78 1.54
C MET A 50 -4.95 -10.73 2.42
N LYS A 51 -4.86 -12.05 2.20
CA LYS A 51 -5.52 -13.04 3.06
C LYS A 51 -5.02 -12.98 4.50
N ILE A 52 -3.70 -12.88 4.68
CA ILE A 52 -3.09 -12.74 6.01
C ILE A 52 -3.58 -11.47 6.71
N LEU A 53 -3.61 -10.34 6.00
CA LEU A 53 -4.11 -9.07 6.55
C LEU A 53 -5.57 -9.18 7.00
N VAL A 54 -6.44 -9.77 6.18
CA VAL A 54 -7.85 -9.96 6.53
C VAL A 54 -7.99 -10.91 7.72
N PHE A 55 -7.25 -12.02 7.74
CA PHE A 55 -7.30 -12.99 8.84
C PHE A 55 -6.85 -12.38 10.17
N ILE A 56 -5.71 -11.68 10.18
CA ILE A 56 -5.22 -10.96 11.36
C ILE A 56 -6.23 -9.90 11.79
N GLY A 57 -6.77 -9.12 10.83
CA GLY A 57 -7.76 -8.08 11.11
C GLY A 57 -9.02 -8.63 11.77
N ILE A 58 -9.56 -9.74 11.27
CA ILE A 58 -10.73 -10.41 11.87
C ILE A 58 -10.42 -10.89 13.30
N LEU A 59 -9.26 -11.53 13.52
CA LEU A 59 -8.86 -11.97 14.86
C LEU A 59 -8.77 -10.81 15.86
N VAL A 60 -8.16 -9.70 15.44
CA VAL A 60 -8.07 -8.50 16.28
C VAL A 60 -9.45 -7.90 16.55
N ILE A 61 -10.32 -7.81 15.53
CA ILE A 61 -11.70 -7.32 15.70
C ILE A 61 -12.48 -8.21 16.67
N LEU A 62 -12.37 -9.53 16.58
CA LEU A 62 -13.04 -10.46 17.48
C LEU A 62 -12.54 -10.33 18.92
N ALA A 63 -11.22 -10.21 19.11
CA ALA A 63 -10.63 -9.99 20.43
C ALA A 63 -11.10 -8.67 21.05
N LEU A 64 -11.09 -7.59 20.28
CA LEU A 64 -11.59 -6.27 20.72
C LEU A 64 -13.10 -6.33 21.02
N LEU A 65 -13.88 -7.00 20.17
CA LEU A 65 -15.32 -7.17 20.38
C LEU A 65 -15.60 -7.89 21.70
N ALA A 66 -14.87 -8.96 22.02
CA ALA A 66 -15.01 -9.67 23.29
C ALA A 66 -14.71 -8.77 24.49
N VAL A 67 -13.61 -8.02 24.45
CA VAL A 67 -13.23 -7.10 25.54
C VAL A 67 -14.26 -5.97 25.70
N LEU A 68 -14.69 -5.35 24.60
CA LEU A 68 -15.66 -4.25 24.63
C LEU A 68 -17.06 -4.72 25.03
N TYR A 69 -17.47 -5.92 24.64
CA TYR A 69 -18.76 -6.49 25.03
C TYR A 69 -18.87 -6.65 26.56
N LEU A 70 -17.77 -7.06 27.21
CA LEU A 70 -17.71 -7.22 28.66
C LEU A 70 -17.64 -5.89 29.41
N LYS A 71 -16.94 -4.88 28.86
CA LYS A 71 -16.63 -3.64 29.59
C LYS A 71 -17.50 -2.44 29.21
N PHE A 72 -17.87 -2.28 27.94
CA PHE A 72 -18.48 -1.05 27.41
C PHE A 72 -19.51 -1.34 26.31
N LYS A 73 -20.72 -1.79 26.71
CA LYS A 73 -21.82 -2.07 25.77
C LYS A 73 -22.17 -0.89 24.84
N LYS A 74 -22.00 0.37 25.28
CA LYS A 74 -22.28 1.56 24.45
C LYS A 74 -21.19 1.85 23.41
N ALA A 75 -19.98 1.32 23.56
CA ALA A 75 -18.88 1.50 22.61
C ALA A 75 -18.95 0.53 21.42
N MET A 76 -19.94 -0.37 21.38
CA MET A 76 -20.17 -1.30 20.26
C MET A 76 -20.33 -0.58 18.92
N PHE A 77 -20.88 0.64 18.91
CA PHE A 77 -21.02 1.44 17.69
C PHE A 77 -19.66 1.77 17.04
N VAL A 78 -18.62 2.01 17.84
CA VAL A 78 -17.27 2.33 17.34
C VAL A 78 -16.67 1.14 16.59
N MET A 79 -17.02 -0.09 16.99
CA MET A 79 -16.55 -1.31 16.33
C MET A 79 -17.21 -1.56 14.96
N MET A 80 -18.28 -0.84 14.61
CA MET A 80 -18.91 -0.94 13.28
C MET A 80 -17.98 -0.45 12.17
N VAL A 81 -17.12 0.54 12.46
CA VAL A 81 -16.18 1.10 11.47
C VAL A 81 -15.15 0.05 11.02
N PRO A 82 -14.34 -0.56 11.91
CA PRO A 82 -13.38 -1.59 11.50
C PRO A 82 -14.07 -2.83 10.94
N ALA A 83 -15.23 -3.24 11.48
CA ALA A 83 -16.00 -4.35 10.94
C ALA A 83 -16.48 -4.08 9.49
N GLY A 84 -16.99 -2.89 9.22
CA GLY A 84 -17.42 -2.48 7.88
C GLY A 84 -16.25 -2.46 6.88
N VAL A 85 -15.09 -1.95 7.29
CA VAL A 85 -13.88 -1.95 6.45
C VAL A 85 -13.43 -3.37 6.12
N SER A 86 -13.45 -4.29 7.09
CA SER A 86 -13.14 -5.70 6.86
C SER A 86 -14.12 -6.36 5.90
N LEU A 87 -15.44 -6.14 6.07
CA LEU A 87 -16.46 -6.67 5.17
C LEU A 87 -16.30 -6.15 3.74
N LEU A 88 -16.07 -4.85 3.55
CA LEU A 88 -15.81 -4.27 2.24
C LEU A 88 -14.54 -4.84 1.61
N THR A 89 -13.49 -5.08 2.40
CA THR A 89 -12.25 -5.68 1.90
C THR A 89 -12.49 -7.10 1.40
N ILE A 90 -13.23 -7.92 2.15
CA ILE A 90 -13.61 -9.28 1.75
C ILE A 90 -14.46 -9.25 0.48
N ALA A 91 -15.47 -8.37 0.43
CA ALA A 91 -16.31 -8.19 -0.76
C ALA A 91 -15.48 -7.76 -1.98
N GLY A 92 -14.49 -6.88 -1.80
CA GLY A 92 -13.55 -6.47 -2.84
C GLY A 92 -12.68 -7.60 -3.35
N MET A 93 -12.22 -8.47 -2.45
CA MET A 93 -11.45 -9.68 -2.82
C MET A 93 -12.31 -10.69 -3.60
N ILE A 94 -13.57 -10.88 -3.23
CA ILE A 94 -14.47 -11.82 -3.93
C ILE A 94 -14.88 -11.26 -5.30
N THR A 95 -15.29 -10.00 -5.35
CA THR A 95 -15.82 -9.37 -6.57
C THR A 95 -14.73 -8.87 -7.52
N GLN A 96 -13.46 -8.90 -7.10
CA GLN A 96 -12.31 -8.37 -7.86
C GLN A 96 -12.53 -6.92 -8.33
N ARG A 97 -13.30 -6.11 -7.58
CA ARG A 97 -13.55 -4.71 -7.90
C ARG A 97 -12.57 -3.81 -7.12
N PRO A 98 -11.79 -2.95 -7.82
CA PRO A 98 -10.76 -2.13 -7.17
C PRO A 98 -11.35 -1.09 -6.19
N GLY A 99 -12.58 -0.63 -6.43
CA GLY A 99 -13.24 0.37 -5.58
C GLY A 99 -13.40 -0.07 -4.11
N PHE A 100 -13.61 -1.35 -3.86
CA PHE A 100 -13.82 -1.87 -2.50
C PHE A 100 -12.53 -2.06 -1.69
N ILE A 101 -11.36 -1.92 -2.31
CA ILE A 101 -10.05 -2.00 -1.63
C ILE A 101 -9.60 -0.61 -1.11
N TRP A 102 -10.23 0.48 -1.55
CA TRP A 102 -9.91 1.83 -1.07
C TRP A 102 -10.06 2.03 0.44
N PRO A 103 -11.13 1.52 1.10
CA PRO A 103 -11.31 1.70 2.53
C PRO A 103 -10.13 1.16 3.38
N ILE A 104 -9.58 -0.01 3.05
CA ILE A 104 -8.43 -0.56 3.79
C ILE A 104 -7.17 0.27 3.58
N ILE A 105 -6.96 0.82 2.38
CA ILE A 105 -5.83 1.73 2.11
C ILE A 105 -6.00 3.01 2.93
N ALA A 106 -7.17 3.63 2.88
CA ALA A 106 -7.46 4.88 3.58
C ALA A 106 -7.27 4.75 5.11
N VAL A 107 -7.79 3.67 5.69
CA VAL A 107 -7.62 3.37 7.12
C VAL A 107 -6.16 3.15 7.49
N SER A 108 -5.38 2.48 6.63
CA SER A 108 -3.94 2.27 6.87
C SER A 108 -3.18 3.59 6.87
N CYS A 109 -3.47 4.48 5.91
CA CYS A 109 -2.88 5.82 5.84
C CYS A 109 -3.25 6.68 7.04
N PHE A 110 -4.52 6.63 7.48
CA PHE A 110 -4.97 7.33 8.69
C PHE A 110 -4.19 6.87 9.92
N HIS A 111 -4.05 5.55 10.13
CA HIS A 111 -3.30 5.01 11.26
C HIS A 111 -1.81 5.31 11.18
N MET A 112 -1.20 5.35 9.99
CA MET A 112 0.19 5.80 9.82
C MET A 112 0.36 7.25 10.30
N LEU A 113 -0.48 8.18 9.83
CA LEU A 113 -0.43 9.57 10.26
C LEU A 113 -0.62 9.68 11.77
N LEU A 114 -1.66 9.02 12.30
CA LEU A 114 -1.95 8.97 13.72
C LEU A 114 -0.74 8.47 14.53
N SER A 115 -0.08 7.41 14.07
CA SER A 115 1.10 6.84 14.73
C SER A 115 2.28 7.80 14.71
N ILE A 116 2.52 8.50 13.59
CA ILE A 116 3.59 9.50 13.49
C ILE A 116 3.32 10.67 14.44
N TYR A 117 2.09 11.18 14.48
CA TYR A 117 1.71 12.22 15.43
C TYR A 117 1.90 11.77 16.87
N PHE A 118 1.44 10.57 17.24
CA PHE A 118 1.67 10.01 18.56
C PHE A 118 3.15 9.84 18.88
N LEU A 119 3.97 9.35 17.93
CA LEU A 119 5.42 9.21 18.11
C LEU A 119 6.09 10.57 18.35
N VAL A 120 5.73 11.61 17.58
CA VAL A 120 6.29 12.96 17.78
C VAL A 120 5.90 13.52 19.14
N ILE A 121 4.61 13.48 19.47
CA ILE A 121 4.10 13.98 20.75
C ILE A 121 4.73 13.19 21.91
N PHE A 122 4.75 11.87 21.81
CA PHE A 122 5.33 11.01 22.83
C PHE A 122 6.84 11.22 22.97
N SER A 123 7.57 11.37 21.87
CA SER A 123 9.01 11.67 21.90
C SER A 123 9.28 13.01 22.56
N PHE A 124 8.45 14.03 22.32
CA PHE A 124 8.54 15.30 23.02
C PHE A 124 8.37 15.10 24.53
N TYR A 125 7.31 14.41 24.98
CA TYR A 125 7.13 14.17 26.42
C TYR A 125 8.23 13.29 27.03
N PHE A 126 8.71 12.30 26.31
CA PHE A 126 9.77 11.39 26.77
C PHE A 126 11.13 12.08 26.89
N ILE A 127 11.46 13.00 25.98
CA ILE A 127 12.72 13.73 26.03
C ILE A 127 12.59 14.90 27.00
N PHE A 128 11.57 15.74 26.91
CA PHE A 128 11.56 16.99 27.68
C PHE A 128 11.12 16.83 29.14
N LYS A 129 10.18 15.94 29.45
CA LYS A 129 9.61 15.82 30.81
C LYS A 129 10.61 15.26 31.84
N PRO A 130 11.35 14.18 31.59
CA PRO A 130 12.35 13.71 32.55
C PRO A 130 13.57 14.63 32.60
N PHE A 131 13.99 15.25 31.49
CA PHE A 131 15.06 16.26 31.54
C PHE A 131 14.67 17.46 32.41
N TYR A 132 13.43 17.92 32.35
CA TYR A 132 12.92 18.99 33.22
C TYR A 132 12.91 18.56 34.69
N ILE A 133 12.44 17.36 34.99
CA ILE A 133 12.40 16.82 36.35
C ILE A 133 13.83 16.64 36.92
N ILE A 134 14.75 16.08 36.14
CA ILE A 134 16.16 15.89 36.54
C ILE A 134 16.87 17.23 36.70
N MET A 135 16.64 18.20 35.80
CA MET A 135 17.19 19.56 35.92
C MET A 135 16.71 20.26 37.19
N VAL A 136 15.40 20.22 37.48
CA VAL A 136 14.82 20.84 38.67
C VAL A 136 15.25 20.12 39.96
N LEU A 137 15.35 18.78 39.96
CA LEU A 137 15.81 18.02 41.11
C LEU A 137 17.32 18.19 41.38
N ASN A 138 18.16 18.20 40.34
CA ASN A 138 19.58 18.52 40.47
C ASN A 138 19.77 19.96 40.97
N TRP A 139 18.94 20.91 40.52
CA TRP A 139 18.96 22.29 41.00
C TRP A 139 18.48 22.41 42.46
N ALA A 140 17.41 21.71 42.85
CA ALA A 140 16.76 21.87 44.14
C ALA A 140 17.44 21.09 45.29
N PHE A 141 18.02 19.93 45.02
CA PHE A 141 18.50 19.03 46.08
C PHE A 141 19.96 18.61 45.96
N ASN A 142 20.66 18.94 44.87
CA ASN A 142 22.07 18.55 44.66
C ASN A 142 22.33 17.03 44.85
N THR A 143 21.29 16.20 44.73
CA THR A 143 21.32 14.75 44.99
C THR A 143 21.05 13.97 43.72
N LEU A 144 22.00 13.11 43.37
CA LEU A 144 21.96 12.15 42.27
C LEU A 144 21.02 10.96 42.59
N HIS A 145 19.71 11.19 42.74
CA HIS A 145 18.75 10.10 42.99
C HIS A 145 18.12 9.61 41.69
N ASN A 146 18.65 8.50 41.17
CA ASN A 146 18.30 7.87 39.88
C ASN A 146 17.39 6.63 40.01
N ASP A 147 16.88 6.31 41.21
CA ASP A 147 16.28 4.99 41.43
C ASP A 147 14.81 4.87 41.01
N LYS A 148 14.08 5.99 40.86
CA LYS A 148 12.67 5.99 40.40
C LYS A 148 12.50 6.18 38.89
N THR A 149 13.58 6.39 38.14
CA THR A 149 13.52 6.69 36.70
C THR A 149 13.48 5.43 35.83
N ALA A 150 14.12 4.32 36.24
CA ALA A 150 14.27 3.14 35.39
C ALA A 150 12.93 2.49 34.95
N SER A 151 11.97 2.31 35.88
CA SER A 151 10.67 1.72 35.55
C SER A 151 9.84 2.58 34.59
N TYR A 152 9.91 3.91 34.75
CA TYR A 152 9.29 4.87 33.84
C TYR A 152 9.89 4.77 32.43
N TYR A 153 11.22 4.69 32.32
CA TYR A 153 11.90 4.55 31.02
C TYR A 153 11.57 3.23 30.33
N ILE A 154 11.50 2.11 31.06
CA ILE A 154 11.14 0.80 30.50
C ILE A 154 9.70 0.80 29.98
N GLN A 155 8.75 1.35 30.73
CA GLN A 155 7.36 1.45 30.29
C GLN A 155 7.24 2.36 29.05
N CYS A 156 7.95 3.48 29.04
CA CYS A 156 7.96 4.39 27.90
C CYS A 156 8.61 3.76 26.66
N ALA A 157 9.71 3.02 26.83
CA ALA A 157 10.35 2.27 25.75
C ALA A 157 9.40 1.21 25.17
N GLY A 158 8.62 0.55 26.03
CA GLY A 158 7.58 -0.39 25.60
C GLY A 158 6.50 0.28 24.74
N ILE A 159 5.96 1.43 25.17
CA ILE A 159 4.96 2.19 24.41
C ILE A 159 5.55 2.69 23.09
N PHE A 160 6.77 3.24 23.13
CA PHE A 160 7.46 3.73 21.93
C PHE A 160 7.70 2.61 20.91
N SER A 161 8.22 1.46 21.36
CA SER A 161 8.40 0.27 20.52
C SER A 161 7.08 -0.20 19.93
N GLY A 162 6.01 -0.24 20.74
CA GLY A 162 4.65 -0.58 20.28
C GLY A 162 4.16 0.36 19.18
N LEU A 163 4.37 1.67 19.31
CA LEU A 163 4.02 2.66 18.29
C LEU A 163 4.82 2.48 17.00
N ILE A 164 6.11 2.16 17.08
CA ILE A 164 6.96 1.87 15.91
C ILE A 164 6.47 0.60 15.19
N VAL A 165 6.24 -0.49 15.92
CA VAL A 165 5.70 -1.73 15.35
C VAL A 165 4.34 -1.48 14.70
N PHE A 166 3.47 -0.72 15.36
CA PHE A 166 2.18 -0.35 14.81
C PHE A 166 2.31 0.49 13.53
N LEU A 167 3.23 1.47 13.48
CA LEU A 167 3.53 2.24 12.28
C LEU A 167 4.01 1.34 11.13
N LEU A 168 4.98 0.47 11.40
CA LEU A 168 5.54 -0.46 10.41
C LEU A 168 4.49 -1.44 9.89
N PHE A 169 3.63 -1.94 10.76
CA PHE A 169 2.52 -2.81 10.38
C PHE A 169 1.54 -2.09 9.44
N ASN A 170 1.14 -0.86 9.78
CA ASN A 170 0.24 -0.09 8.92
C ASN A 170 0.89 0.31 7.58
N LEU A 171 2.19 0.59 7.58
CA LEU A 171 2.96 0.83 6.35
C LEU A 171 2.98 -0.42 5.46
N TRP A 172 3.22 -1.59 6.05
CA TRP A 172 3.18 -2.86 5.33
C TRP A 172 1.78 -3.14 4.79
N GLN A 173 0.74 -2.97 5.60
CA GLN A 173 -0.67 -3.13 5.21
C GLN A 173 -1.04 -2.21 4.03
N ALA A 174 -0.64 -0.93 4.08
CA ALA A 174 -0.85 0.03 3.00
C ALA A 174 -0.13 -0.39 1.71
N SER A 175 1.13 -0.80 1.82
CA SER A 175 1.95 -1.25 0.68
C SER A 175 1.34 -2.46 -0.03
N VAL A 176 0.97 -3.50 0.73
CA VAL A 176 0.33 -4.72 0.19
C VAL A 176 -1.02 -4.39 -0.44
N SER A 177 -1.86 -3.61 0.25
CA SER A 177 -3.19 -3.23 -0.25
C SER A 177 -3.12 -2.40 -1.53
N HIS A 178 -2.18 -1.46 -1.61
CA HIS A 178 -1.96 -0.65 -2.80
C HIS A 178 -1.42 -1.47 -3.98
N ALA A 179 -0.45 -2.37 -3.73
CA ALA A 179 0.06 -3.28 -4.74
C ALA A 179 -1.03 -4.23 -5.25
N TYR A 180 -1.88 -4.73 -4.36
CA TYR A 180 -3.03 -5.57 -4.71
C TYR A 180 -4.06 -4.81 -5.56
N HIS A 181 -4.43 -3.59 -5.16
CA HIS A 181 -5.32 -2.70 -5.93
C HIS A 181 -4.80 -2.47 -7.36
N ARG A 182 -3.50 -2.17 -7.51
CA ARG A 182 -2.85 -2.02 -8.82
C ARG A 182 -2.88 -3.31 -9.63
N SER A 183 -2.75 -4.47 -8.97
CA SER A 183 -2.81 -5.78 -9.64
C SER A 183 -4.21 -6.07 -10.21
N ILE A 184 -5.27 -5.70 -9.51
CA ILE A 184 -6.67 -5.83 -9.97
C ILE A 184 -6.90 -4.97 -11.22
N ILE A 185 -6.50 -3.69 -11.18
CA ILE A 185 -6.66 -2.77 -12.31
C ILE A 185 -5.94 -3.30 -13.56
N ARG A 186 -4.71 -3.79 -13.39
CA ARG A 186 -3.93 -4.36 -14.51
C ARG A 186 -4.57 -5.62 -15.08
N SER A 187 -5.10 -6.50 -14.23
CA SER A 187 -5.78 -7.72 -14.68
C SER A 187 -7.05 -7.37 -15.48
N LYS A 188 -7.84 -6.40 -15.02
CA LYS A 188 -9.05 -5.95 -15.72
C LYS A 188 -8.72 -5.33 -17.09
N ARG A 189 -7.71 -4.45 -17.16
CA ARG A 189 -7.26 -3.88 -18.45
C ARG A 189 -6.76 -4.95 -19.42
N ALA A 190 -6.06 -5.98 -18.94
CA ALA A 190 -5.57 -7.06 -19.79
C ALA A 190 -6.70 -7.93 -20.35
N GLU A 191 -7.81 -8.07 -19.62
CA GLU A 191 -9.02 -8.76 -20.08
C GLU A 191 -9.72 -7.95 -21.19
N ASP A 192 -9.88 -6.63 -21.00
CA ASP A 192 -10.43 -5.74 -22.04
C ASP A 192 -9.61 -5.80 -23.34
N HIS A 193 -8.27 -5.83 -23.23
CA HIS A 193 -7.39 -5.92 -24.42
C HIS A 193 -7.43 -7.27 -25.12
N ARG A 194 -7.79 -8.37 -24.43
CA ARG A 194 -7.99 -9.67 -25.07
C ARG A 194 -9.29 -9.73 -25.87
N GLY A 195 -10.30 -8.94 -25.49
CA GLY A 195 -11.54 -8.81 -26.26
C GLY A 195 -11.39 -7.94 -27.52
N SER A 196 -10.39 -7.06 -27.58
CA SER A 196 -10.18 -6.12 -28.70
C SER A 196 -8.92 -6.37 -29.52
N ALA A 197 -8.21 -7.48 -29.30
CA ALA A 197 -7.07 -7.82 -30.16
C ALA A 197 -7.59 -8.22 -31.55
N PRO A 198 -7.17 -7.55 -32.65
CA PRO A 198 -7.54 -7.98 -33.98
C PRO A 198 -6.99 -9.39 -34.18
N THR A 199 -7.86 -10.33 -34.55
CA THR A 199 -7.46 -11.68 -34.93
C THR A 199 -6.54 -11.57 -36.15
N ILE A 200 -5.22 -11.60 -35.93
CA ILE A 200 -4.25 -11.68 -37.02
C ILE A 200 -4.29 -13.13 -37.51
N LEU A 201 -5.07 -13.36 -38.55
CA LEU A 201 -5.08 -14.62 -39.28
C LEU A 201 -3.81 -14.64 -40.14
N VAL A 202 -2.77 -15.30 -39.62
CA VAL A 202 -1.55 -15.55 -40.40
C VAL A 202 -1.88 -16.65 -41.41
N VAL A 203 -2.27 -16.24 -42.62
CA VAL A 203 -2.41 -17.17 -43.75
C VAL A 203 -0.99 -17.62 -44.12
N ASN A 204 -0.66 -18.86 -43.77
CA ASN A 204 0.58 -19.49 -44.19
C ASN A 204 0.43 -19.93 -45.65
N ASN A 205 0.75 -19.04 -46.59
CA ASN A 205 0.86 -19.38 -48.01
C ASN A 205 2.12 -20.22 -48.25
N LYS A 206 2.14 -21.47 -47.79
CA LYS A 206 3.02 -22.47 -48.41
C LYS A 206 2.36 -22.86 -49.73
N PRO A 207 3.02 -22.69 -50.88
CA PRO A 207 2.50 -23.27 -52.12
C PRO A 207 2.44 -24.79 -51.92
N MET A 208 1.24 -25.37 -52.09
CA MET A 208 1.13 -26.80 -52.31
C MET A 208 1.76 -27.09 -53.65
N GLU A 209 2.99 -27.57 -53.62
CA GLU A 209 3.63 -28.22 -54.74
C GLU A 209 2.83 -29.50 -55.02
N TYR A 210 1.91 -29.42 -55.99
CA TYR A 210 1.25 -30.58 -56.56
C TYR A 210 2.34 -31.46 -57.16
N ALA A 211 2.67 -32.56 -56.48
CA ALA A 211 3.39 -33.66 -57.09
C ALA A 211 2.46 -34.35 -58.10
N SER A 212 2.31 -33.75 -59.27
CA SER A 212 1.83 -34.41 -60.47
C SER A 212 3.00 -35.13 -61.11
N THR A 213 3.30 -36.35 -60.65
CA THR A 213 4.13 -37.26 -61.44
C THR A 213 3.18 -38.11 -62.28
N GLN A 214 3.05 -37.70 -63.53
CA GLN A 214 2.46 -38.48 -64.61
C GLN A 214 3.43 -39.59 -65.08
N TYR A 215 2.84 -40.74 -65.41
CA TYR A 215 3.32 -41.89 -66.20
C TYR A 215 4.56 -42.67 -65.74
#